data_AF-A0A8T2SN33-F1
#
_entry.id   AF-A0A8T2SN33-F1
#
_cell.length_a   1.000
_cell.length_b   1.000
_cell.length_c   1.000
_cell.angle_alpha   90.00
_cell.angle_beta   90.00
_cell.angle_gamma   90.00
#
_symmetry.space_group_name_H-M   'P 1'
#
loop_
_entity.id
_entity.type
_entity.pdbx_description
1 polymer ?
#
loop_
_entity_poly.entity_id
_entity_poly.type
_entity_poly.pdbx_seq_one_letter_code
_entity_poly.pdbx_strand_id
1 'polypeptide(L)'
;MASIPFSALFLSIILQMALLWSIGSSQKTGFTSIDCGSDSDYTEIQWVPDNKLMSEGTSVVLPDTSIDLVLSTMRLFNGSQSKYCYSLSNSAVTAGAFFLVRASIYPGKNPPYTPKNPDGYFHFRMLIDADMWGDVKILSGDGIWWAYDAYVRAKHSKIDVCFARITPDGDAPFVSGLTLRPLPDTLTSTALMTEKNCFLVCLGHKNYGVPLSGPSWIRFPNDTLDRYWISHEVPDSKLTSTQEAIDRTADSLDQLPERIFQTSLTGSRDFTLNWSTLGNDSVHYVVFRFSEIDPLVNTSGMRVFSIFANGVLLTTEGPIDVFARVGANAAYSFGKTVTLDAGSNITFTFTSLVSSTFPAFVAAAEVFELREIGALSPPSINKYPKYLK
;
A
#
# COMPACT_ATOMS: atom_id res chain seq x y z
N MET A 1 58.43 -23.33 12.95
CA MET A 1 57.55 -22.17 13.10
C MET A 1 57.62 -21.37 11.81
N ALA A 2 56.62 -21.50 10.94
CA ALA A 2 56.58 -20.77 9.68
C ALA A 2 55.98 -19.38 9.91
N SER A 3 56.75 -18.33 9.63
CA SER A 3 56.32 -16.94 9.71
C SER A 3 55.36 -16.64 8.56
N ILE A 4 54.11 -16.30 8.87
CA ILE A 4 53.14 -15.82 7.89
C ILE A 4 53.61 -14.43 7.42
N PRO A 5 53.74 -14.18 6.11
CA PRO A 5 54.18 -12.89 5.60
C PRO A 5 53.14 -11.81 5.93
N PHE A 6 53.61 -10.66 6.42
CA PHE A 6 52.77 -9.54 6.87
C PHE A 6 51.76 -9.05 5.81
N SER A 7 52.08 -9.25 4.52
CA SER A 7 51.21 -8.93 3.38
C SER A 7 49.96 -9.81 3.29
N ALA A 8 50.04 -11.08 3.68
CA ALA A 8 48.92 -12.01 3.66
C ALA A 8 47.90 -11.71 4.78
N LEU A 9 48.38 -11.22 5.92
CA LEU A 9 47.52 -10.77 7.02
C LEU A 9 46.74 -9.51 6.63
N PHE A 10 47.38 -8.57 5.91
CA PHE A 10 46.77 -7.32 5.47
C PHE A 10 45.68 -7.54 4.41
N LEU A 11 45.92 -8.45 3.44
CA LEU A 11 44.91 -8.81 2.43
C LEU A 11 43.69 -9.51 3.05
N SER A 12 43.91 -10.36 4.07
CA SER A 12 42.84 -11.03 4.82
C SER A 12 41.96 -10.02 5.56
N ILE A 13 42.55 -9.01 6.21
CA ILE A 13 41.81 -7.94 6.91
C ILE A 13 41.02 -7.08 5.92
N ILE A 14 41.59 -6.75 4.75
CA ILE A 14 40.86 -6.00 3.70
C ILE A 14 39.70 -6.83 3.14
N LEU A 15 39.90 -8.14 2.91
CA LEU A 15 38.84 -9.04 2.44
C LEU A 15 37.74 -9.24 3.50
N GLN A 16 38.11 -9.31 4.78
CA GLN A 16 37.16 -9.35 5.90
C GLN A 16 36.42 -8.03 6.08
N MET A 17 37.06 -6.86 5.89
CA MET A 17 36.38 -5.56 5.88
C MET A 17 35.48 -5.38 4.65
N ALA A 18 35.87 -5.91 3.48
CA ALA A 18 35.01 -5.95 2.30
C ALA A 18 33.81 -6.89 2.49
N LEU A 19 34.01 -8.04 3.15
CA LEU A 19 32.94 -8.98 3.52
C LEU A 19 32.01 -8.40 4.60
N LEU A 20 32.53 -7.58 5.52
CA LEU A 20 31.74 -6.84 6.51
C LEU A 20 30.99 -5.64 5.90
N TRP A 21 31.48 -5.06 4.80
CA TRP A 21 30.76 -4.05 4.01
C TRP A 21 29.61 -4.65 3.18
N SER A 22 29.67 -5.94 2.82
CA SER A 22 28.60 -6.63 2.09
C SER A 22 27.40 -7.09 2.94
N ILE A 23 27.36 -6.77 4.24
CA ILE A 23 26.16 -6.97 5.09
C ILE A 23 25.37 -5.64 5.27
N GLY A 24 25.76 -4.58 4.54
CA GLY A 24 24.91 -3.41 4.38
C GLY A 24 23.63 -3.81 3.64
N SER A 25 22.49 -3.78 4.33
CA SER A 25 21.15 -3.91 3.76
C SER A 25 21.09 -3.17 2.42
N SER A 26 20.69 -3.87 1.35
CA SER A 26 20.43 -3.29 0.03
C SER A 26 19.22 -2.34 0.12
N GLN A 27 19.38 -1.19 0.77
CA GLN A 27 18.37 -0.15 0.80
C GLN A 27 18.26 0.43 -0.62
N LYS A 28 17.06 0.34 -1.21
CA LYS A 28 16.79 0.99 -2.49
C LYS A 28 17.00 2.50 -2.34
N THR A 29 17.79 3.08 -3.22
CA THR A 29 18.13 4.51 -3.19
C THR A 29 16.86 5.37 -3.12
N GLY A 30 16.86 6.34 -2.21
CA GLY A 30 15.73 7.26 -2.02
C GLY A 30 14.62 6.75 -1.09
N PHE A 31 14.74 5.54 -0.53
CA PHE A 31 13.82 5.09 0.53
C PHE A 31 14.07 5.85 1.83
N THR A 32 13.00 6.25 2.50
CA THR A 32 13.04 6.77 3.88
C THR A 32 12.05 5.98 4.72
N SER A 33 12.49 5.46 5.86
CA SER A 33 11.64 4.75 6.82
C SER A 33 11.95 5.27 8.22
N ILE A 34 10.96 5.88 8.85
CA ILE A 34 11.08 6.56 10.14
C ILE A 34 10.25 5.80 11.16
N ASP A 35 10.89 5.31 12.21
CA ASP A 35 10.25 4.68 13.37
C ASP A 35 9.97 5.77 14.42
N CYS A 36 8.70 6.09 14.60
CA CYS A 36 8.28 7.26 15.35
C CYS A 36 8.23 6.93 16.84
N GLY A 37 9.03 7.60 17.66
CA GLY A 37 9.12 7.33 19.10
C GLY A 37 10.13 6.25 19.50
N SER A 38 10.80 5.61 18.53
CA SER A 38 11.93 4.72 18.78
C SER A 38 13.22 5.50 19.04
N ASP A 39 14.16 4.88 19.75
CA ASP A 39 15.53 5.36 19.98
C ASP A 39 16.57 4.52 19.24
N SER A 40 16.15 3.52 18.45
CA SER A 40 17.04 2.53 17.83
C SER A 40 16.84 2.40 16.32
N ASP A 41 17.95 2.29 15.59
CA ASP A 41 17.99 1.88 14.19
C ASP A 41 17.93 0.35 14.08
N TYR A 42 17.31 -0.18 13.01
CA TYR A 42 17.36 -1.61 12.69
C TYR A 42 17.18 -1.89 11.20
N THR A 43 17.55 -3.11 10.79
CA THR A 43 17.76 -3.49 9.39
C THR A 43 16.82 -4.62 8.94
N GLU A 44 15.65 -4.24 8.40
CA GLU A 44 14.83 -5.08 7.51
C GLU A 44 14.63 -4.33 6.19
N ILE A 45 14.06 -3.14 6.33
CA ILE A 45 14.40 -1.92 5.59
C ILE A 45 15.12 -1.05 6.62
N GLN A 46 16.09 -0.21 6.25
CA GLN A 46 16.74 0.66 7.24
C GLN A 46 15.69 1.63 7.82
N TRP A 47 15.29 1.38 9.07
CA TRP A 47 14.45 2.23 9.88
C TRP A 47 15.34 3.10 10.77
N VAL A 48 14.98 4.37 10.90
CA VAL A 48 15.68 5.32 11.77
C VAL A 48 14.71 6.01 12.73
N PRO A 49 15.12 6.35 13.95
CA PRO A 49 14.39 7.20 14.87
C PRO A 49 13.96 8.53 14.25
N ASP A 50 12.85 9.05 14.75
CA ASP A 50 12.29 10.32 14.32
C ASP A 50 12.85 11.55 15.06
N ASN A 51 13.75 11.35 16.03
CA ASN A 51 14.30 12.39 16.90
C ASN A 51 14.97 13.56 16.16
N LYS A 52 15.48 13.35 14.95
CA LYS A 52 16.06 14.40 14.09
C LYS A 52 15.00 15.18 13.29
N LEU A 53 13.80 14.63 13.17
CA LEU A 53 12.70 15.21 12.39
C LEU A 53 11.62 15.82 13.29
N MET A 54 11.51 15.37 14.54
CA MET A 54 10.48 15.78 15.46
C MET A 54 11.00 15.88 16.90
N SER A 55 10.95 17.09 17.46
CA SER A 55 11.29 17.37 18.85
C SER A 55 10.07 17.45 19.77
N GLU A 56 8.86 17.42 19.20
CA GLU A 56 7.61 17.57 19.94
C GLU A 56 6.93 16.23 20.21
N GLY A 57 5.94 16.23 21.12
CA GLY A 57 5.23 15.01 21.52
C GLY A 57 6.07 14.10 22.42
N THR A 58 5.49 12.97 22.78
CA THR A 58 6.06 11.98 23.70
C THR A 58 6.26 10.66 22.99
N SER A 59 7.44 10.05 23.14
CA SER A 59 7.70 8.68 22.71
C SER A 59 6.94 7.70 23.63
N VAL A 60 6.17 6.79 23.05
CA VAL A 60 5.39 5.79 23.78
C VAL A 60 5.78 4.40 23.27
N VAL A 61 6.15 3.52 24.20
CA VAL A 61 6.41 2.11 23.91
C VAL A 61 5.10 1.33 24.09
N LEU A 62 4.75 0.53 23.09
CA LEU A 62 3.60 -0.35 23.09
C LEU A 62 4.03 -1.80 23.39
N PRO A 63 3.51 -2.43 24.47
CA PRO A 63 3.89 -3.79 24.84
C PRO A 63 3.12 -4.83 24.00
N ASP A 64 3.41 -4.91 22.71
CA ASP A 64 2.90 -5.94 21.81
C ASP A 64 4.06 -6.55 21.01
N THR A 65 4.39 -7.80 21.32
CA THR A 65 5.50 -8.53 20.67
C THR A 65 5.07 -9.30 19.43
N SER A 66 3.77 -9.27 19.08
CA SER A 66 3.20 -10.02 17.95
C SER A 66 3.13 -9.22 16.64
N ILE A 67 3.69 -8.02 16.62
CA ILE A 67 3.58 -7.06 15.51
C ILE A 67 4.97 -6.64 15.01
N ASP A 68 5.02 -6.08 13.80
CA ASP A 68 6.23 -5.49 13.23
C ASP A 68 6.85 -4.47 14.20
N LEU A 69 8.18 -4.43 14.27
CA LEU A 69 8.93 -3.62 15.23
C LEU A 69 8.57 -2.11 15.15
N VAL A 70 8.29 -1.59 13.95
CA VAL A 70 7.85 -0.19 13.76
C VAL A 70 6.55 0.15 14.49
N LEU A 71 5.71 -0.85 14.78
CA LEU A 71 4.46 -0.67 15.50
C LEU A 71 4.65 -0.81 17.02
N SER A 72 5.83 -1.21 17.49
CA SER A 72 6.13 -1.34 18.93
C SER A 72 6.35 0.01 19.62
N THR A 73 6.51 1.09 18.85
CA THR A 73 6.59 2.46 19.37
C THR A 73 5.67 3.41 18.62
N MET A 74 5.40 4.57 19.21
CA MET A 74 4.78 5.69 18.53
C MET A 74 5.24 7.02 19.10
N ARG A 75 5.05 8.08 18.32
CA ARG A 75 5.04 9.43 18.83
C ARG A 75 3.60 9.91 19.07
N LEU A 76 3.31 10.27 20.31
CA LEU A 76 2.02 10.83 20.74
C LEU A 76 2.10 12.36 20.86
N PHE A 77 1.23 13.08 20.15
CA PHE A 77 1.21 14.53 20.12
C PHE A 77 0.24 15.12 21.15
N ASN A 78 0.60 14.99 22.42
CA ASN A 78 -0.19 15.43 23.58
C ASN A 78 0.01 16.91 23.97
N GLY A 79 0.80 17.68 23.22
CA GLY A 79 1.04 19.10 23.47
C GLY A 79 -0.16 19.99 23.14
N SER A 80 0.02 21.31 23.32
CA SER A 80 -1.01 22.33 23.12
C SER A 80 -1.21 22.73 21.66
N GLN A 81 -0.33 22.32 20.74
CA GLN A 81 -0.47 22.66 19.33
C GLN A 81 -1.60 21.86 18.69
N SER A 82 -2.25 22.46 17.69
CA SER A 82 -3.32 21.79 16.94
C SER A 82 -2.79 20.92 15.81
N LYS A 83 -1.53 21.11 15.37
CA LYS A 83 -0.93 20.43 14.22
C LYS A 83 0.58 20.22 14.42
N TYR A 84 1.07 19.05 14.03
CA TYR A 84 2.47 18.62 14.10
C TYR A 84 2.88 18.08 12.73
N CYS A 85 4.03 18.50 12.19
CA CYS A 85 4.43 18.16 10.83
C CYS A 85 5.86 17.62 10.78
N TYR A 86 6.05 16.47 10.12
CA TYR A 86 7.36 15.96 9.74
C TYR A 86 7.73 16.49 8.36
N SER A 87 8.89 17.14 8.23
CA SER A 87 9.44 17.52 6.92
C SER A 87 10.32 16.41 6.38
N LEU A 88 9.76 15.55 5.51
CA LEU A 88 10.49 14.46 4.90
C LEU A 88 11.30 14.96 3.70
N SER A 89 12.62 14.78 3.75
CA SER A 89 13.52 15.14 2.66
C SER A 89 14.66 14.14 2.55
N ASN A 90 15.06 13.86 1.31
CA ASN A 90 16.27 13.11 0.97
C ASN A 90 16.71 13.53 -0.45
N SER A 91 17.81 12.98 -0.95
CA SER A 91 18.34 13.34 -2.27
C SER A 91 17.41 13.04 -3.46
N ALA A 92 16.43 12.14 -3.29
CA ALA A 92 15.42 11.85 -4.31
C ALA A 92 14.25 12.84 -4.30
N VAL A 93 13.96 13.51 -3.17
CA VAL A 93 12.83 14.45 -3.04
C VAL A 93 13.17 15.75 -3.77
N THR A 94 12.73 15.82 -5.02
CA THR A 94 12.89 16.99 -5.90
C THR A 94 11.53 17.40 -6.45
N ALA A 95 11.39 18.68 -6.80
CA ALA A 95 10.14 19.18 -7.35
C ALA A 95 9.76 18.39 -8.62
N GLY A 96 8.54 17.88 -8.64
CA GLY A 96 7.98 17.08 -9.73
C GLY A 96 8.16 15.56 -9.59
N ALA A 97 9.01 15.07 -8.67
CA ALA A 97 9.19 13.64 -8.42
C ALA A 97 7.98 13.03 -7.69
N PHE A 98 7.70 11.75 -7.96
CA PHE A 98 6.56 11.05 -7.42
C PHE A 98 6.94 10.12 -6.26
N PHE A 99 6.06 10.01 -5.28
CA PHE A 99 6.30 9.21 -4.08
C PHE A 99 5.03 8.51 -3.60
N LEU A 100 5.19 7.28 -3.12
CA LEU A 100 4.27 6.68 -2.15
C LEU A 100 4.69 7.18 -0.78
N VAL A 101 3.78 7.88 -0.11
CA VAL A 101 3.86 8.30 1.29
C VAL A 101 2.96 7.37 2.10
N ARG A 102 3.47 6.86 3.22
CA ARG A 102 2.70 6.00 4.12
C ARG A 102 2.84 6.40 5.58
N ALA A 103 1.72 6.35 6.29
CA ALA A 103 1.64 6.50 7.74
C ALA A 103 1.11 5.18 8.33
N SER A 104 1.93 4.57 9.18
CA SER A 104 1.56 3.41 9.98
C SER A 104 1.06 3.88 11.34
N ILE A 105 -0.16 3.47 11.70
CA ILE A 105 -0.85 3.91 12.91
C ILE A 105 -1.33 2.68 13.66
N TYR A 106 -0.89 2.54 14.91
CA TYR A 106 -1.30 1.44 15.78
C TYR A 106 -1.71 2.00 17.15
N PRO A 107 -2.97 1.80 17.60
CA PRO A 107 -3.45 2.30 18.89
C PRO A 107 -2.98 1.44 20.08
N GLY A 108 -2.32 0.30 19.84
CA GLY A 108 -2.00 -0.67 20.89
C GLY A 108 -3.22 -1.48 21.35
N LYS A 109 -2.97 -2.69 21.88
CA LYS A 109 -3.99 -3.49 22.59
C LYS A 109 -4.34 -2.92 23.96
N ASN A 110 -3.34 -2.38 24.66
CA ASN A 110 -3.48 -1.78 25.99
C ASN A 110 -2.75 -0.43 26.03
N PRO A 111 -3.25 0.60 25.33
CA PRO A 111 -2.57 1.88 25.28
C PRO A 111 -2.49 2.54 26.66
N PRO A 112 -1.37 3.19 27.01
CA PRO A 112 -1.24 3.97 28.24
C PRO A 112 -1.94 5.35 28.15
N TYR A 113 -2.80 5.55 27.16
CA TYR A 113 -3.54 6.78 26.88
C TYR A 113 -4.94 6.43 26.38
N THR A 114 -5.90 7.33 26.58
CA THR A 114 -7.31 7.11 26.25
C THR A 114 -7.83 8.17 25.29
N PRO A 115 -8.75 7.83 24.37
CA PRO A 115 -9.49 8.82 23.62
C PRO A 115 -10.29 9.73 24.55
N LYS A 116 -10.49 10.98 24.14
CA LYS A 116 -11.44 11.90 24.75
C LYS A 116 -12.87 11.63 24.27
N ASN A 117 -13.03 11.02 23.11
CA ASN A 117 -14.34 10.63 22.60
C ASN A 117 -14.98 9.55 23.50
N PRO A 118 -16.22 9.75 23.99
CA PRO A 118 -16.94 8.76 24.79
C PRO A 118 -17.14 7.40 24.10
N ASP A 119 -17.20 7.37 22.77
CA ASP A 119 -17.37 6.14 21.98
C ASP A 119 -16.09 5.28 21.93
N GLY A 120 -14.98 5.75 22.53
CA GLY A 120 -13.72 5.01 22.59
C GLY A 120 -12.87 5.09 21.33
N TYR A 121 -13.17 6.00 20.40
CA TYR A 121 -12.42 6.20 19.16
C TYR A 121 -11.45 7.37 19.25
N PHE A 122 -10.19 7.18 18.87
CA PHE A 122 -9.29 8.27 18.51
C PHE A 122 -9.73 8.87 17.19
N HIS A 123 -9.87 10.20 17.15
CA HIS A 123 -10.23 10.93 15.94
C HIS A 123 -9.31 12.14 15.68
N PHE A 124 -8.48 12.04 14.64
CA PHE A 124 -7.55 13.09 14.24
C PHE A 124 -7.35 13.12 12.72
N ARG A 125 -6.71 14.18 12.22
CA ARG A 125 -6.53 14.45 10.80
C ARG A 125 -5.09 14.24 10.36
N MET A 126 -4.92 13.77 9.13
CA MET A 126 -3.67 13.71 8.41
C MET A 126 -3.70 14.63 7.20
N LEU A 127 -2.57 15.29 6.93
CA LEU A 127 -2.36 16.12 5.75
C LEU A 127 -1.01 15.77 5.12
N ILE A 128 -0.94 15.91 3.80
CA ILE A 128 0.33 15.95 3.06
C ILE A 128 0.47 17.36 2.49
N ASP A 129 1.55 18.04 2.86
CA ASP A 129 1.72 19.48 2.71
C ASP A 129 0.51 20.25 3.29
N ALA A 130 -0.30 20.87 2.42
CA ALA A 130 -1.54 21.54 2.78
C ALA A 130 -2.79 20.74 2.34
N ASP A 131 -2.59 19.59 1.69
CA ASP A 131 -3.66 18.80 1.08
C ASP A 131 -4.23 17.80 2.08
N MET A 132 -5.56 17.69 2.11
CA MET A 132 -6.27 16.80 3.03
C MET A 132 -6.04 15.33 2.65
N TRP A 133 -5.28 14.60 3.48
CA TRP A 133 -4.97 13.19 3.23
C TRP A 133 -5.99 12.23 3.84
N GLY A 134 -6.56 12.54 5.00
CA GLY A 134 -7.46 11.60 5.67
C GLY A 134 -7.83 12.02 7.08
N ASP A 135 -9.00 11.58 7.54
CA ASP A 135 -9.30 11.55 8.97
C ASP A 135 -9.12 10.11 9.46
N VAL A 136 -8.40 9.97 10.58
CA VAL A 136 -8.14 8.71 11.27
C VAL A 136 -9.22 8.53 12.32
N LYS A 137 -9.99 7.43 12.24
CA LYS A 137 -10.99 7.05 13.24
C LYS A 137 -10.78 5.61 13.68
N ILE A 138 -10.20 5.43 14.86
CA ILE A 138 -9.61 4.16 15.32
C ILE A 138 -10.13 3.83 16.71
N LEU A 139 -10.59 2.59 16.94
CA LEU A 139 -11.02 2.15 18.26
C LEU A 139 -9.79 1.93 19.15
N SER A 140 -9.82 2.48 20.37
CA SER A 140 -8.76 2.25 21.34
C SER A 140 -8.75 0.79 21.79
N GLY A 141 -7.57 0.17 21.83
CA GLY A 141 -7.39 -1.17 22.39
C GLY A 141 -7.84 -2.33 21.50
N ASP A 142 -8.24 -2.09 20.25
CA ASP A 142 -8.66 -3.18 19.34
C ASP A 142 -7.49 -4.05 18.86
N GLY A 143 -6.25 -3.58 19.03
CA GLY A 143 -5.06 -4.30 18.60
C GLY A 143 -4.89 -4.37 17.09
N ILE A 144 -5.52 -3.46 16.35
CA ILE A 144 -5.46 -3.40 14.90
C ILE A 144 -4.60 -2.20 14.48
N TRP A 145 -3.68 -2.40 13.55
CA TRP A 145 -2.95 -1.30 12.93
C TRP A 145 -3.49 -1.00 11.52
N TRP A 146 -3.24 0.23 11.07
CA TRP A 146 -3.56 0.68 9.74
C TRP A 146 -2.34 1.27 9.05
N ALA A 147 -2.26 1.09 7.74
CA ALA A 147 -1.34 1.81 6.89
C ALA A 147 -2.17 2.65 5.93
N TYR A 148 -1.99 3.96 6.02
CA TYR A 148 -2.58 4.91 5.09
C TYR A 148 -1.52 5.19 4.04
N ASP A 149 -1.86 5.00 2.77
CA ASP A 149 -0.97 5.20 1.63
C ASP A 149 -1.54 6.34 0.76
N ALA A 150 -0.67 7.22 0.28
CA ALA A 150 -1.00 8.18 -0.77
C ALA A 150 0.14 8.28 -1.79
N TYR A 151 -0.23 8.47 -3.06
CA TYR A 151 0.73 8.73 -4.12
C TYR A 151 0.68 10.22 -4.41
N VAL A 152 1.82 10.88 -4.24
CA VAL A 152 1.93 12.34 -4.31
C VAL A 152 3.05 12.76 -5.23
N ARG A 153 2.91 13.95 -5.81
CA ARG A 153 3.96 14.61 -6.57
C ARG A 153 4.57 15.68 -5.68
N ALA A 154 5.86 15.57 -5.39
CA ALA A 154 6.57 16.54 -4.56
C ALA A 154 6.52 17.93 -5.22
N LYS A 155 6.05 18.94 -4.48
CA LYS A 155 6.01 20.33 -4.96
C LYS A 155 7.37 21.02 -4.82
N HIS A 156 8.18 20.59 -3.85
CA HIS A 156 9.45 21.20 -3.46
C HIS A 156 10.49 20.10 -3.14
N SER A 157 11.62 20.47 -2.52
CA SER A 157 12.66 19.55 -2.05
C SER A 157 12.32 18.84 -0.72
N LYS A 158 11.05 18.87 -0.32
CA LYS A 158 10.51 18.21 0.86
C LYS A 158 9.04 17.89 0.67
N ILE A 159 8.54 16.93 1.45
CA ILE A 159 7.11 16.62 1.61
C ILE A 159 6.81 16.73 3.10
N ASP A 160 5.86 17.59 3.49
CA ASP A 160 5.45 17.71 4.87
C ASP A 160 4.31 16.71 5.17
N VAL A 161 4.46 15.84 6.17
CA VAL A 161 3.40 14.94 6.62
C VAL A 161 2.92 15.41 7.98
N CYS A 162 1.68 15.87 8.06
CA CYS A 162 1.14 16.53 9.24
C CYS A 162 0.02 15.73 9.90
N PHE A 163 -0.03 15.80 11.23
CA PHE A 163 -1.06 15.23 12.08
C PHE A 163 -1.71 16.34 12.91
N ALA A 164 -3.03 16.45 12.87
CA ALA A 164 -3.76 17.56 13.48
C ALA A 164 -4.98 17.08 14.27
N ARG A 165 -5.32 17.79 15.35
CA ARG A 165 -6.59 17.57 16.06
C ARG A 165 -7.75 18.02 15.17
N ILE A 166 -8.88 17.32 15.23
CA ILE A 166 -10.12 17.75 14.52
C ILE A 166 -10.69 19.02 15.14
N THR A 167 -10.67 19.10 16.47
CA THR A 167 -11.07 20.26 17.25
C THR A 167 -9.95 20.63 18.22
N PRO A 168 -9.87 21.89 18.71
CA PRO A 168 -8.85 22.29 19.68
C PRO A 168 -8.79 21.36 20.91
N ASP A 169 -9.95 20.92 21.40
CA ASP A 169 -10.08 20.01 22.54
C ASP A 169 -10.14 18.52 22.16
N GLY A 170 -9.97 18.18 20.88
CA GLY A 170 -10.05 16.82 20.36
C GLY A 170 -8.92 15.90 20.80
N ASP A 171 -8.91 14.69 20.26
CA ASP A 171 -7.90 13.67 20.55
C ASP A 171 -6.50 14.12 20.14
N ALA A 172 -5.50 13.69 20.93
CA ALA A 172 -4.10 13.85 20.57
C ALA A 172 -3.79 12.93 19.37
N PRO A 173 -3.24 13.46 18.26
CA PRO A 173 -2.80 12.61 17.16
C PRO A 173 -1.60 11.75 17.55
N PHE A 174 -1.39 10.65 16.85
CA PHE A 174 -0.21 9.80 17.01
C PHE A 174 0.15 9.08 15.72
N VAL A 175 1.40 8.62 15.61
CA VAL A 175 1.91 7.85 14.48
C VAL A 175 3.03 6.92 14.93
N SER A 176 3.06 5.70 14.41
CA SER A 176 4.07 4.68 14.70
C SER A 176 5.19 4.66 13.67
N GLY A 177 4.86 4.87 12.40
CA GLY A 177 5.87 4.90 11.34
C GLY A 177 5.51 5.79 10.18
N LEU A 178 6.53 6.39 9.56
CA LEU A 178 6.42 7.11 8.31
C LEU A 178 7.34 6.51 7.27
N THR A 179 6.82 6.27 6.06
CA THR A 179 7.65 5.81 4.96
C THR A 179 7.45 6.64 3.71
N LEU A 180 8.55 6.80 2.97
CA LEU A 180 8.62 7.46 1.68
C LEU A 180 9.31 6.53 0.68
N ARG A 181 8.65 6.28 -0.46
CA ARG A 181 9.14 5.40 -1.52
C ARG A 181 9.08 6.16 -2.85
N PRO A 182 10.21 6.38 -3.55
CA PRO A 182 10.20 6.98 -4.88
C PRO A 182 9.38 6.11 -5.83
N LEU A 183 8.52 6.75 -6.61
CA LEU A 183 7.75 6.12 -7.68
C LEU A 183 8.32 6.55 -9.03
N PRO A 184 8.54 5.61 -9.97
CA PRO A 184 8.86 5.93 -11.35
C PRO A 184 7.80 6.86 -11.96
N ASP A 185 8.20 7.78 -12.82
CA ASP A 185 7.27 8.61 -13.59
C ASP A 185 6.52 7.81 -14.67
N THR A 186 7.01 6.61 -15.00
CA THR A 186 6.42 5.67 -15.96
C THR A 186 5.24 4.87 -15.43
N LEU A 187 4.91 4.93 -14.13
CA LEU A 187 3.76 4.20 -13.61
C LEU A 187 2.46 4.71 -14.22
N THR A 188 1.48 3.84 -14.40
CA THR A 188 0.15 4.26 -14.88
C THR A 188 -0.49 5.27 -13.91
N SER A 189 -0.27 5.09 -12.61
CA SER A 189 -0.75 5.99 -11.56
C SER A 189 -0.11 7.38 -11.59
N THR A 190 1.19 7.48 -11.90
CA THR A 190 1.90 8.78 -11.99
C THR A 190 1.53 9.52 -13.28
N ALA A 191 1.33 8.80 -14.37
CA ALA A 191 0.76 9.35 -15.61
C ALA A 191 -0.64 9.93 -15.35
N LEU A 192 -1.52 9.19 -14.65
CA LEU A 192 -2.86 9.65 -14.30
C LEU A 192 -2.82 10.89 -13.40
N MET A 193 -1.97 10.90 -12.38
CA MET A 193 -1.79 12.07 -11.50
C MET A 193 -1.35 13.31 -12.28
N THR A 194 -0.50 13.13 -13.29
CA THR A 194 -0.05 14.21 -14.17
C THR A 194 -1.17 14.72 -15.05
N GLU A 195 -1.92 13.81 -15.70
CA GLU A 195 -3.04 14.14 -16.58
C GLU A 195 -4.16 14.88 -15.82
N LYS A 196 -4.53 14.38 -14.63
CA LYS A 196 -5.64 14.92 -13.85
C LYS A 196 -5.24 16.01 -12.87
N ASN A 197 -3.94 16.31 -12.75
CA ASN A 197 -3.39 17.24 -11.76
C ASN A 197 -3.92 16.96 -10.33
N CYS A 198 -3.77 15.71 -9.89
CA CYS A 198 -4.31 15.21 -8.64
C CYS A 198 -3.24 14.47 -7.83
N PHE A 199 -3.58 14.13 -6.58
CA PHE A 199 -2.92 13.06 -5.84
C PHE A 199 -3.87 11.88 -5.66
N LEU A 200 -3.33 10.72 -5.31
CA LEU A 200 -4.12 9.50 -5.13
C LEU A 200 -4.07 9.08 -3.67
N VAL A 201 -5.24 8.90 -3.06
CA VAL A 201 -5.34 8.23 -1.77
C VAL A 201 -5.60 6.75 -2.04
N CYS A 202 -4.71 5.88 -1.56
CA CYS A 202 -4.83 4.45 -1.80
C CYS A 202 -5.81 3.85 -0.79
N LEU A 203 -6.89 3.26 -1.30
CA LEU A 203 -7.87 2.52 -0.52
C LEU A 203 -7.44 1.05 -0.31
N GLY A 204 -6.40 0.61 -1.02
CA GLY A 204 -5.70 -0.64 -0.75
C GLY A 204 -5.19 -1.33 -2.00
N HIS A 205 -4.29 -2.27 -1.79
CA HIS A 205 -3.86 -3.25 -2.79
C HIS A 205 -4.23 -4.64 -2.25
N LYS A 206 -5.14 -5.33 -2.95
CA LYS A 206 -5.62 -6.65 -2.55
C LYS A 206 -5.09 -7.72 -3.50
N ASN A 207 -4.59 -8.81 -2.93
CA ASN A 207 -4.18 -10.02 -3.62
C ASN A 207 -5.22 -11.12 -3.38
N TYR A 208 -5.87 -11.58 -4.44
CA TYR A 208 -6.99 -12.51 -4.35
C TYR A 208 -6.58 -13.98 -4.54
N GLY A 209 -5.36 -14.26 -5.00
CA GLY A 209 -4.95 -15.62 -5.36
C GLY A 209 -4.34 -16.46 -4.21
N VAL A 210 -4.30 -15.97 -2.98
CA VAL A 210 -3.58 -16.60 -1.86
C VAL A 210 -4.53 -16.89 -0.69
N PRO A 211 -4.52 -18.11 -0.11
CA PRO A 211 -5.32 -18.43 1.06
C PRO A 211 -4.83 -17.64 2.29
N LEU A 212 -5.73 -17.34 3.24
CA LEU A 212 -5.39 -16.62 4.47
C LEU A 212 -4.49 -17.42 5.42
N SER A 213 -4.29 -18.71 5.17
CA SER A 213 -3.28 -19.52 5.86
C SER A 213 -1.85 -19.30 5.35
N GLY A 214 -1.68 -18.59 4.22
CA GLY A 214 -0.39 -18.21 3.66
C GLY A 214 0.13 -16.86 4.20
N PRO A 215 1.22 -16.33 3.62
CA PRO A 215 1.69 -14.99 3.99
C PRO A 215 0.59 -13.97 3.76
N SER A 216 0.30 -13.19 4.81
CA SER A 216 -0.81 -12.23 4.81
C SER A 216 -0.57 -11.03 3.86
N TRP A 217 0.68 -10.85 3.38
CA TRP A 217 0.99 -9.84 2.37
C TRP A 217 2.21 -10.15 1.49
N ILE A 218 2.32 -9.41 0.39
CA ILE A 218 3.53 -9.24 -0.42
C ILE A 218 3.97 -7.77 -0.27
N ARG A 219 5.27 -7.55 0.02
CA ARG A 219 5.91 -6.24 0.14
C ARG A 219 7.37 -6.33 -0.28
N PHE A 220 8.18 -5.31 -0.01
CA PHE A 220 9.63 -5.37 -0.22
C PHE A 220 10.27 -6.57 0.51
N PRO A 221 11.25 -7.28 -0.09
CA PRO A 221 11.91 -7.00 -1.37
C PRO A 221 11.17 -7.53 -2.61
N ASN A 222 10.10 -8.32 -2.45
CA ASN A 222 9.37 -8.88 -3.59
C ASN A 222 8.66 -7.81 -4.41
N ASP A 223 8.05 -6.82 -3.76
CA ASP A 223 7.60 -5.58 -4.41
C ASP A 223 8.65 -4.48 -4.22
N THR A 224 9.31 -4.08 -5.31
CA THR A 224 10.38 -3.08 -5.27
C THR A 224 9.88 -1.66 -4.96
N LEU A 225 8.57 -1.41 -5.01
CA LEU A 225 7.94 -0.15 -4.61
C LEU A 225 7.45 -0.19 -3.14
N ASP A 226 7.60 -1.32 -2.45
CA ASP A 226 7.18 -1.54 -1.06
C ASP A 226 5.68 -1.25 -0.81
N ARG A 227 4.83 -1.57 -1.80
CA ARG A 227 3.37 -1.60 -1.63
C ARG A 227 2.97 -2.76 -0.72
N TYR A 228 1.97 -2.56 0.13
CA TYR A 228 1.34 -3.65 0.88
C TYR A 228 0.24 -4.30 0.03
N TRP A 229 0.54 -5.44 -0.57
CA TRP A 229 -0.44 -6.31 -1.21
C TRP A 229 -1.00 -7.29 -0.20
N ILE A 230 -2.25 -7.12 0.20
CA ILE A 230 -2.85 -7.89 1.29
C ILE A 230 -3.67 -9.03 0.72
N SER A 231 -3.42 -10.25 1.21
CA SER A 231 -4.18 -11.43 0.83
C SER A 231 -5.66 -11.28 1.25
N HIS A 232 -6.58 -11.58 0.34
CA HIS A 232 -8.02 -11.46 0.58
C HIS A 232 -8.76 -12.65 0.01
N GLU A 233 -9.52 -13.33 0.86
CA GLU A 233 -10.39 -14.42 0.44
C GLU A 233 -11.74 -13.90 -0.03
N VAL A 234 -12.29 -14.56 -1.04
CA VAL A 234 -13.66 -14.38 -1.49
C VAL A 234 -14.39 -15.71 -1.28
N PRO A 235 -15.54 -15.72 -0.57
CA PRO A 235 -16.35 -16.93 -0.43
C PRO A 235 -16.71 -17.56 -1.78
N ASP A 236 -16.88 -18.88 -1.80
CA ASP A 236 -17.30 -19.66 -2.98
C ASP A 236 -16.43 -19.46 -4.24
N SER A 237 -15.14 -19.19 -4.03
CA SER A 237 -14.15 -19.04 -5.10
C SER A 237 -13.15 -20.19 -5.14
N LYS A 238 -12.56 -20.41 -6.32
CA LYS A 238 -11.48 -21.37 -6.54
C LYS A 238 -10.16 -20.62 -6.69
N LEU A 239 -9.19 -20.97 -5.85
CA LEU A 239 -7.82 -20.48 -5.99
C LEU A 239 -7.04 -21.36 -6.97
N THR A 240 -6.30 -20.73 -7.87
CA THR A 240 -5.37 -21.37 -8.79
C THR A 240 -4.00 -20.73 -8.62
N SER A 241 -2.95 -21.54 -8.67
CA SER A 241 -1.57 -21.06 -8.60
C SER A 241 -0.68 -21.82 -9.57
N THR A 242 0.42 -21.18 -9.96
CA THR A 242 1.44 -21.76 -10.83
C THR A 242 2.83 -21.45 -10.29
N GLN A 243 3.81 -22.29 -10.66
CA GLN A 243 5.24 -22.02 -10.44
C GLN A 243 5.95 -21.62 -11.74
N GLU A 244 5.21 -21.62 -12.86
CA GLU A 244 5.73 -21.15 -14.14
C GLU A 244 6.05 -19.65 -14.07
N ALA A 245 7.01 -19.23 -14.89
CA ALA A 245 7.36 -17.83 -15.05
C ALA A 245 6.21 -17.07 -15.72
N ILE A 246 5.99 -15.83 -15.29
CA ILE A 246 4.99 -14.94 -15.90
C ILE A 246 5.68 -13.93 -16.80
N ASP A 247 5.30 -13.90 -18.08
CA ASP A 247 5.69 -12.82 -18.98
C ASP A 247 5.02 -11.50 -18.56
N ARG A 248 5.82 -10.56 -18.07
CA ARG A 248 5.38 -9.24 -17.62
C ARG A 248 5.71 -8.12 -18.60
N THR A 249 6.10 -8.44 -19.84
CA THR A 249 6.52 -7.42 -20.82
C THR A 249 5.40 -6.41 -21.12
N ALA A 250 4.18 -6.88 -21.35
CA ALA A 250 3.00 -6.06 -21.61
C ALA A 250 2.53 -5.24 -20.40
N ASP A 251 2.93 -5.62 -19.19
CA ASP A 251 2.51 -5.00 -17.92
C ASP A 251 3.72 -4.61 -17.05
N SER A 252 4.77 -4.12 -17.71
CA SER A 252 6.06 -3.83 -17.09
C SER A 252 6.08 -2.48 -16.38
N LEU A 253 5.16 -1.57 -16.75
CA LEU A 253 5.13 -0.20 -16.25
C LEU A 253 4.90 -0.14 -14.75
N ASP A 254 3.94 -0.89 -14.21
CA ASP A 254 3.52 -0.79 -12.81
C ASP A 254 4.43 -1.57 -11.81
N GLN A 255 5.52 -2.17 -12.31
CA GLN A 255 6.58 -2.85 -11.54
C GLN A 255 6.07 -3.82 -10.47
N LEU A 256 5.07 -4.62 -10.83
CA LEU A 256 4.42 -5.54 -9.90
C LEU A 256 5.28 -6.78 -9.60
N PRO A 257 5.21 -7.28 -8.35
CA PRO A 257 5.83 -8.56 -8.01
C PRO A 257 5.21 -9.69 -8.85
N GLU A 258 6.05 -10.54 -9.44
CA GLU A 258 5.61 -11.69 -10.24
C GLU A 258 4.64 -12.60 -9.49
N ARG A 259 4.86 -12.77 -8.17
CA ARG A 259 3.99 -13.57 -7.29
C ARG A 259 2.52 -13.14 -7.32
N ILE A 260 2.20 -11.88 -7.64
CA ILE A 260 0.81 -11.44 -7.82
C ILE A 260 0.16 -12.17 -8.99
N PHE A 261 0.89 -12.32 -10.10
CA PHE A 261 0.37 -12.94 -11.32
C PHE A 261 0.45 -14.47 -11.31
N GLN A 262 1.25 -15.07 -10.43
CA GLN A 262 1.33 -16.53 -10.26
C GLN A 262 0.15 -17.12 -9.48
N THR A 263 -0.78 -16.28 -9.04
CA THR A 263 -1.94 -16.70 -8.26
C THR A 263 -3.19 -16.00 -8.76
N SER A 264 -4.30 -16.72 -8.82
CA SER A 264 -5.57 -16.14 -9.22
C SER A 264 -6.74 -16.73 -8.46
N LEU A 265 -7.76 -15.90 -8.30
CA LEU A 265 -9.07 -16.28 -7.84
C LEU A 265 -10.00 -16.40 -9.03
N THR A 266 -10.62 -17.56 -9.19
CA THR A 266 -11.71 -17.78 -10.14
C THR A 266 -13.01 -17.85 -9.34
N GLY A 267 -13.96 -16.98 -9.67
CA GLY A 267 -15.26 -17.03 -8.99
C GLY A 267 -16.14 -18.16 -9.50
N SER A 268 -17.40 -18.13 -9.04
CA SER A 268 -18.50 -18.76 -9.78
C SER A 268 -18.69 -18.03 -11.13
N ARG A 269 -19.71 -18.39 -11.93
CA ARG A 269 -20.00 -17.70 -13.21
C ARG A 269 -19.98 -16.17 -13.03
N ASP A 270 -20.62 -15.69 -11.97
CA ASP A 270 -20.52 -14.30 -11.54
C ASP A 270 -19.98 -14.26 -10.10
N PHE A 271 -19.10 -13.30 -9.81
CA PHE A 271 -18.61 -13.10 -8.45
C PHE A 271 -18.39 -11.62 -8.15
N THR A 272 -18.35 -11.30 -6.86
CA THR A 272 -18.21 -9.92 -6.39
C THR A 272 -17.00 -9.73 -5.50
N LEU A 273 -16.36 -8.57 -5.63
CA LEU A 273 -15.32 -8.10 -4.73
C LEU A 273 -15.84 -6.89 -3.97
N ASN A 274 -15.95 -7.01 -2.65
CA ASN A 274 -16.44 -5.92 -1.81
C ASN A 274 -15.27 -5.10 -1.22
N TRP A 275 -15.40 -3.79 -1.32
CA TRP A 275 -14.49 -2.79 -0.77
C TRP A 275 -15.32 -1.87 0.15
N SER A 276 -15.05 -1.96 1.44
CA SER A 276 -15.77 -1.20 2.46
C SER A 276 -15.14 0.19 2.57
N THR A 277 -15.52 1.04 1.64
CA THR A 277 -15.12 2.44 1.59
C THR A 277 -16.40 3.25 1.70
N LEU A 278 -16.50 4.12 2.68
CA LEU A 278 -17.60 5.10 2.66
C LEU A 278 -17.24 6.15 1.62
N GLY A 279 -17.88 6.07 0.46
CA GLY A 279 -17.76 7.09 -0.59
C GLY A 279 -18.12 8.48 -0.07
N ASN A 280 -17.37 9.50 -0.45
CA ASN A 280 -18.00 10.76 -0.85
C ASN A 280 -18.25 10.65 -2.37
N ASP A 281 -18.94 11.62 -2.98
CA ASP A 281 -19.03 11.69 -4.45
C ASP A 281 -17.62 11.93 -5.02
N SER A 282 -16.85 10.86 -5.20
CA SER A 282 -15.43 10.90 -5.52
C SER A 282 -15.13 10.06 -6.75
N VAL A 283 -14.17 10.54 -7.55
CA VAL A 283 -13.63 9.79 -8.69
C VAL A 283 -12.62 8.78 -8.16
N HIS A 284 -12.80 7.52 -8.53
CA HIS A 284 -11.91 6.43 -8.17
C HIS A 284 -11.14 5.95 -9.39
N TYR A 285 -9.87 5.62 -9.21
CA TYR A 285 -9.09 4.88 -10.18
C TYR A 285 -8.94 3.45 -9.70
N VAL A 286 -9.46 2.51 -10.48
CA VAL A 286 -9.48 1.09 -10.15
C VAL A 286 -8.63 0.33 -11.15
N VAL A 287 -7.79 -0.56 -10.66
CA VAL A 287 -6.91 -1.39 -11.49
C VAL A 287 -7.09 -2.84 -11.10
N PHE A 288 -7.39 -3.69 -12.08
CA PHE A 288 -7.46 -5.13 -11.91
C PHE A 288 -6.31 -5.80 -12.64
N ARG A 289 -5.73 -6.80 -11.99
CA ARG A 289 -4.58 -7.57 -12.48
C ARG A 289 -4.99 -8.98 -12.79
N PHE A 290 -4.52 -9.48 -13.92
CA PHE A 290 -4.83 -10.80 -14.43
C PHE A 290 -3.58 -11.48 -15.00
N SER A 291 -3.56 -12.81 -14.94
CA SER A 291 -2.72 -13.64 -15.77
C SER A 291 -3.40 -14.98 -15.99
N GLU A 292 -3.60 -15.38 -17.25
CA GLU A 292 -4.26 -16.65 -17.54
C GLU A 292 -3.30 -17.82 -17.26
N ILE A 293 -3.42 -18.38 -16.06
CA ILE A 293 -2.58 -19.46 -15.55
C ILE A 293 -3.29 -20.83 -15.55
N ASP A 294 -4.57 -20.89 -15.93
CA ASP A 294 -5.29 -22.15 -16.03
C ASP A 294 -4.94 -22.84 -17.37
N PRO A 295 -4.26 -23.99 -17.36
CA PRO A 295 -3.84 -24.67 -18.59
C PRO A 295 -5.02 -25.16 -19.44
N LEU A 296 -6.25 -25.19 -18.89
CA LEU A 296 -7.45 -25.53 -19.62
C LEU A 296 -7.94 -24.38 -20.52
N VAL A 297 -7.53 -23.14 -20.26
CA VAL A 297 -7.81 -21.97 -21.11
C VAL A 297 -6.65 -21.80 -22.09
N ASN A 298 -6.77 -22.43 -23.25
CA ASN A 298 -5.69 -22.53 -24.24
C ASN A 298 -6.01 -21.91 -25.60
N THR A 299 -7.17 -21.25 -25.73
CA THR A 299 -7.51 -20.46 -26.91
C THR A 299 -8.41 -19.29 -26.53
N SER A 300 -8.42 -18.26 -27.38
CA SER A 300 -9.28 -17.09 -27.24
C SER A 300 -10.76 -17.49 -27.25
N GLY A 301 -11.58 -16.75 -26.50
CA GLY A 301 -13.02 -16.95 -26.38
C GLY A 301 -13.45 -17.92 -25.28
N MET A 302 -12.52 -18.66 -24.67
CA MET A 302 -12.86 -19.63 -23.61
C MET A 302 -13.23 -18.97 -22.28
N ARG A 303 -12.61 -17.83 -21.95
CA ARG A 303 -12.87 -17.05 -20.73
C ARG A 303 -13.08 -15.58 -21.09
N VAL A 304 -14.34 -15.17 -21.15
CA VAL A 304 -14.74 -13.81 -21.56
C VAL A 304 -15.72 -13.24 -20.56
N PHE A 305 -15.42 -12.07 -20.01
CA PHE A 305 -16.25 -11.47 -18.94
C PHE A 305 -16.23 -9.94 -18.95
N SER A 306 -17.27 -9.34 -18.38
CA SER A 306 -17.37 -7.90 -18.16
C SER A 306 -17.15 -7.57 -16.68
N ILE A 307 -16.71 -6.34 -16.41
CA ILE A 307 -16.49 -5.85 -15.04
C ILE A 307 -17.39 -4.64 -14.81
N PHE A 308 -18.06 -4.61 -13.67
CA PHE A 308 -18.92 -3.53 -13.22
C PHE A 308 -18.44 -3.00 -11.85
N ALA A 309 -18.63 -1.72 -11.59
CA ALA A 309 -18.50 -1.12 -10.25
C ALA A 309 -19.87 -0.56 -9.85
N ASN A 310 -20.48 -1.06 -8.78
CA ASN A 310 -21.82 -0.67 -8.33
C ASN A 310 -22.87 -0.68 -9.46
N GLY A 311 -22.77 -1.66 -10.37
CA GLY A 311 -23.66 -1.79 -11.54
C GLY A 311 -23.26 -0.94 -12.75
N VAL A 312 -22.27 -0.05 -12.65
CA VAL A 312 -21.73 0.72 -13.78
C VAL A 312 -20.69 -0.11 -14.53
N LEU A 313 -20.90 -0.33 -15.84
CA LEU A 313 -19.98 -1.09 -16.69
C LEU A 313 -18.63 -0.36 -16.82
N LEU A 314 -17.53 -1.01 -16.41
CA LEU A 314 -16.18 -0.48 -16.55
C LEU A 314 -15.56 -0.86 -17.90
N THR A 315 -15.81 -2.08 -18.38
CA THR A 315 -15.27 -2.65 -19.62
C THR A 315 -16.05 -2.15 -20.84
N THR A 316 -16.09 -0.83 -21.02
CA THR A 316 -16.90 -0.15 -22.06
C THR A 316 -16.37 -0.38 -23.48
N GLU A 317 -15.09 -0.73 -23.62
CA GLU A 317 -14.44 -1.00 -24.90
C GLU A 317 -14.61 -2.47 -25.36
N GLY A 318 -15.38 -3.25 -24.61
CA GLY A 318 -15.61 -4.67 -24.84
C GLY A 318 -15.21 -5.51 -23.62
N PRO A 319 -15.68 -6.76 -23.55
CA PRO A 319 -15.36 -7.66 -22.44
C PRO A 319 -13.87 -8.03 -22.44
N ILE A 320 -13.40 -8.51 -21.29
CA ILE A 320 -12.04 -8.97 -21.08
C ILE A 320 -11.92 -10.43 -21.52
N ASP A 321 -10.91 -10.69 -22.36
CA ASP A 321 -10.37 -12.01 -22.66
C ASP A 321 -8.84 -11.89 -22.55
N VAL A 322 -8.27 -12.39 -21.45
CA VAL A 322 -6.85 -12.24 -21.14
C VAL A 322 -5.99 -13.06 -22.11
N PHE A 323 -6.43 -14.27 -22.46
CA PHE A 323 -5.69 -15.13 -23.40
C PHE A 323 -5.63 -14.47 -24.79
N ALA A 324 -6.71 -13.86 -25.26
CA ALA A 324 -6.69 -13.12 -26.53
C ALA A 324 -5.77 -11.88 -26.50
N ARG A 325 -5.60 -11.24 -25.34
CA ARG A 325 -4.77 -10.03 -25.20
C ARG A 325 -3.28 -10.35 -25.13
N VAL A 326 -2.91 -11.34 -24.32
CA VAL A 326 -1.51 -11.59 -23.93
C VAL A 326 -1.11 -13.07 -23.95
N GLY A 327 -2.04 -13.99 -24.17
CA GLY A 327 -1.79 -15.43 -24.10
C GLY A 327 -1.80 -16.00 -22.67
N ALA A 328 -1.33 -17.24 -22.54
CA ALA A 328 -1.17 -17.91 -21.25
C ALA A 328 0.10 -17.44 -20.52
N ASN A 329 0.08 -17.47 -19.19
CA ASN A 329 1.20 -17.10 -18.31
C ASN A 329 1.81 -15.71 -18.64
N ALA A 330 0.96 -14.77 -19.05
CA ALA A 330 1.36 -13.39 -19.30
C ALA A 330 0.49 -12.43 -18.47
N ALA A 331 1.08 -11.33 -18.03
CA ALA A 331 0.42 -10.33 -17.20
C ALA A 331 -0.42 -9.37 -18.05
N TYR A 332 -1.61 -9.05 -17.56
CA TYR A 332 -2.50 -8.07 -18.13
C TYR A 332 -3.15 -7.23 -17.04
N SER A 333 -3.14 -5.91 -17.25
CA SER A 333 -3.79 -4.92 -16.41
C SER A 333 -4.99 -4.29 -17.10
N PHE A 334 -6.08 -4.14 -16.37
CA PHE A 334 -7.20 -3.30 -16.78
C PHE A 334 -7.41 -2.20 -15.75
N GLY A 335 -7.20 -0.94 -16.16
CA GLY A 335 -7.40 0.25 -15.34
C GLY A 335 -8.52 1.14 -15.86
N LYS A 336 -9.36 1.67 -14.97
CA LYS A 336 -10.43 2.61 -15.35
C LYS A 336 -10.70 3.62 -14.23
N THR A 337 -11.06 4.84 -14.59
CA THR A 337 -11.64 5.80 -13.66
C THR A 337 -13.16 5.67 -13.62
N VAL A 338 -13.75 5.69 -12.44
CA VAL A 338 -15.21 5.61 -12.22
C VAL A 338 -15.64 6.59 -11.13
N THR A 339 -16.75 7.29 -11.34
CA THR A 339 -17.40 8.09 -10.31
C THR A 339 -18.43 7.23 -9.61
N LEU A 340 -18.40 7.19 -8.28
CA LEU A 340 -19.31 6.38 -7.46
C LEU A 340 -20.02 7.28 -6.46
N ASP A 341 -21.30 6.98 -6.21
CA ASP A 341 -22.15 7.77 -5.32
C ASP A 341 -21.68 7.72 -3.86
N ALA A 342 -21.81 8.85 -3.15
CA ALA A 342 -21.50 8.96 -1.74
C ALA A 342 -22.23 7.92 -0.87
N GLY A 343 -21.58 7.53 0.22
CA GLY A 343 -22.11 6.59 1.23
C GLY A 343 -22.15 5.13 0.81
N SER A 344 -21.85 4.81 -0.45
CA SER A 344 -21.90 3.44 -0.96
C SER A 344 -20.56 2.73 -0.77
N ASN A 345 -20.60 1.47 -0.33
CA ASN A 345 -19.46 0.58 -0.49
C ASN A 345 -19.19 0.38 -1.99
N ILE A 346 -17.95 0.09 -2.36
CA ILE A 346 -17.61 -0.26 -3.74
C ILE A 346 -17.71 -1.78 -3.89
N THR A 347 -18.63 -2.22 -4.73
CA THR A 347 -18.77 -3.62 -5.12
C THR A 347 -18.40 -3.75 -6.59
N PHE A 348 -17.35 -4.52 -6.86
CA PHE A 348 -17.00 -4.90 -8.22
C PHE A 348 -17.65 -6.22 -8.57
N THR A 349 -18.37 -6.28 -9.67
CA THR A 349 -19.00 -7.51 -10.18
C THR A 349 -18.29 -7.95 -11.45
N PHE A 350 -17.86 -9.20 -11.48
CA PHE A 350 -17.30 -9.85 -12.64
C PHE A 350 -18.36 -10.80 -13.20
N THR A 351 -18.78 -10.55 -14.43
CA THR A 351 -19.89 -11.30 -15.07
C THR A 351 -19.39 -12.01 -16.31
N SER A 352 -19.42 -13.34 -16.28
CA SER A 352 -19.01 -14.16 -17.42
C SER A 352 -20.06 -14.10 -18.52
N LEU A 353 -19.62 -13.95 -19.77
CA LEU A 353 -20.54 -14.02 -20.91
C LEU A 353 -21.20 -15.42 -20.98
N VAL A 354 -22.41 -15.48 -21.54
CA VAL A 354 -23.12 -16.76 -21.72
C VAL A 354 -22.30 -17.75 -22.55
N SER A 355 -21.62 -17.26 -23.59
CA SER A 355 -20.72 -18.02 -24.45
C SER A 355 -19.40 -18.42 -23.78
N SER A 356 -19.06 -17.84 -22.63
CA SER A 356 -17.84 -18.16 -21.90
C SER A 356 -17.95 -19.57 -21.31
N THR A 357 -16.94 -20.39 -21.59
CA THR A 357 -16.85 -21.75 -21.04
C THR A 357 -16.30 -21.72 -19.62
N PHE A 358 -15.39 -20.79 -19.33
CA PHE A 358 -14.77 -20.62 -18.02
C PHE A 358 -15.29 -19.36 -17.32
N PRO A 359 -15.39 -19.38 -15.98
CA PRO A 359 -15.77 -18.21 -15.21
C PRO A 359 -14.72 -17.10 -15.23
N ALA A 360 -15.15 -15.89 -14.91
CA ALA A 360 -14.27 -14.76 -14.66
C ALA A 360 -13.29 -15.05 -13.51
N PHE A 361 -12.17 -14.33 -13.52
CA PHE A 361 -11.10 -14.50 -12.56
C PHE A 361 -10.38 -13.18 -12.32
N VAL A 362 -9.60 -13.09 -11.25
CA VAL A 362 -8.78 -11.92 -10.91
C VAL A 362 -7.60 -12.37 -10.08
N ALA A 363 -6.42 -11.80 -10.32
CA ALA A 363 -5.25 -12.03 -9.48
C ALA A 363 -5.20 -11.03 -8.32
N ALA A 364 -5.37 -9.76 -8.63
CA ALA A 364 -5.23 -8.67 -7.68
C ALA A 364 -6.02 -7.43 -8.12
N ALA A 365 -6.24 -6.51 -7.19
CA ALA A 365 -6.80 -5.20 -7.50
C ALA A 365 -6.21 -4.08 -6.65
N GLU A 366 -6.11 -2.88 -7.23
CA GLU A 366 -5.76 -1.63 -6.56
C GLU A 366 -6.92 -0.66 -6.72
N VAL A 367 -7.24 0.07 -5.66
CA VAL A 367 -8.25 1.13 -5.71
C VAL A 367 -7.67 2.39 -5.09
N PHE A 368 -7.79 3.47 -5.84
CA PHE A 368 -7.39 4.81 -5.43
C PHE A 368 -8.58 5.75 -5.50
N GLU A 369 -8.67 6.67 -4.56
CA GLU A 369 -9.50 7.88 -4.70
C GLU A 369 -8.64 8.99 -5.31
N LEU A 370 -9.13 9.62 -6.37
CA LEU A 370 -8.52 10.83 -6.93
C LEU A 370 -8.88 12.03 -6.08
N ARG A 371 -7.86 12.83 -5.78
CA ARG A 371 -7.99 13.99 -4.91
C ARG A 371 -7.41 15.22 -5.57
N GLU A 372 -8.25 16.24 -5.70
CA GLU A 372 -7.81 17.55 -6.15
C GLU A 372 -6.78 18.14 -5.19
N ILE A 373 -5.75 18.77 -5.74
CA ILE A 373 -4.77 19.50 -4.95
C ILE A 373 -5.48 20.71 -4.31
N GLY A 374 -5.31 20.90 -3.02
CA GLY A 374 -5.97 21.93 -2.22
C GLY A 374 -7.36 21.52 -1.69
N ALA A 375 -7.85 20.31 -1.98
CA ALA A 375 -9.10 19.83 -1.42
C ALA A 375 -9.04 19.75 0.11
N LEU A 376 -10.07 20.28 0.78
CA LEU A 376 -10.16 20.35 2.25
C LEU A 376 -11.13 19.33 2.86
N SER A 377 -12.02 18.73 2.05
CA SER A 377 -12.93 17.68 2.51
C SER A 377 -12.15 16.40 2.83
N PRO A 378 -12.54 15.59 3.82
CA PRO A 378 -11.88 14.30 4.03
C PRO A 378 -12.12 13.34 2.85
N PRO A 379 -11.16 12.46 2.51
CA PRO A 379 -11.37 11.34 1.60
C PRO A 379 -12.24 10.24 2.19
N SER A 380 -12.64 9.33 1.31
CA SER A 380 -13.30 8.09 1.66
C SER A 380 -12.45 7.31 2.66
N ILE A 381 -13.06 7.04 3.81
CA ILE A 381 -12.43 6.27 4.86
C ILE A 381 -12.42 4.81 4.43
N ASN A 382 -11.22 4.24 4.32
CA ASN A 382 -11.06 2.80 4.26
C ASN A 382 -11.48 2.20 5.61
N LYS A 383 -12.59 1.48 5.65
CA LYS A 383 -13.09 0.86 6.89
C LYS A 383 -12.42 -0.47 7.20
N TYR A 384 -11.49 -0.96 6.38
CA TYR A 384 -10.87 -2.24 6.66
C TYR A 384 -9.72 -2.13 7.68
N PRO A 385 -9.87 -2.73 8.86
CA PRO A 385 -8.72 -3.12 9.66
C PRO A 385 -7.80 -4.04 8.85
N LYS A 386 -6.48 -3.82 8.92
CA LYS A 386 -5.55 -4.88 8.51
C LYS A 386 -5.60 -5.94 9.60
N TYR A 387 -6.32 -7.03 9.35
CA TYR A 387 -6.27 -8.21 10.22
C TYR A 387 -4.85 -8.79 10.13
N LEU A 388 -4.08 -8.66 11.22
CA LEU A 388 -2.98 -9.57 11.50
C LEU A 388 -3.52 -10.69 12.38
N LYS A 389 -3.34 -11.92 11.95
CA LYS A 389 -3.25 -13.09 12.84
C LYS A 389 -1.84 -13.62 12.77
#